data_AF-A0A453JHY0-F1
#
_entry.id   AF-A0A453JHY0-F1
#
_cell.length_a   1.000
_cell.length_b   1.000
_cell.length_c   1.000
_cell.angle_alpha   90.00
_cell.angle_beta   90.00
_cell.angle_gamma   90.00
#
_symmetry.space_group_name_H-M   'P 1'
#
loop_
_entity.id
_entity.type
_entity.pdbx_description
1 polymer ?
#
loop_
_entity_poly.entity_id
_entity_poly.type
_entity_poly.pdbx_seq_one_letter_code
_entity_poly.pdbx_strand_id
1 'polypeptide(L)'
;MQCVKLNLFYTGRNFFDLLLSPASKILNNWFEGDVLKATLATDAVIGTMAGVNTPGSGYVLLHHIMGETGGQRGVWAYVEGGMGSVSSAISKAALEAGVQIVTNAEVSQVMVDENTGKVQGVALVDGTELHSSVVLSNATPYKTFVDLVPANTLPEEFLCAIKTADYSSATTKINVAVNALPQFRCCKNINPEGGPEHMGTIHIGSESMEEIDIAYKEAAGGFSSTRPVIEMTIPSVLDKTISPPGQHVINLFVQYTPYKLSEGSWQDPAVRKSFAERCFSLIDEYAPHFSSSVIGYDMLTPPDLEREFGLTGGNIFHGAMGLDSLFLMRPAKGWSDYRTPVKGLYLCGSGAHPGGGVMGAPGRNAAAVVLDDLKAR
;
A
#
# COMPACT_ATOMS: atom_id res chain seq x y z
N MET A 1 -12.42 3.49 -24.91
CA MET A 1 -12.32 2.01 -24.92
C MET A 1 -13.20 1.48 -23.81
N GLN A 2 -14.31 0.81 -24.14
CA GLN A 2 -15.06 0.06 -23.15
C GLN A 2 -14.12 -1.00 -22.60
N CYS A 3 -13.74 -0.84 -21.33
CA CYS A 3 -13.13 -1.90 -20.55
C CYS A 3 -14.02 -3.12 -20.74
N VAL A 4 -13.51 -4.12 -21.46
CA VAL A 4 -14.18 -5.39 -21.66
C VAL A 4 -14.54 -5.85 -20.26
N LYS A 5 -15.85 -5.97 -19.99
CA LYS A 5 -16.35 -6.58 -18.77
C LYS A 5 -15.58 -7.89 -18.61
N LEU A 6 -14.59 -7.89 -17.71
CA LEU A 6 -14.03 -9.10 -17.15
C LEU A 6 -15.17 -9.71 -16.34
N ASN A 7 -16.07 -10.42 -17.03
CA ASN A 7 -16.96 -11.41 -16.46
C ASN A 7 -16.08 -12.56 -15.95
N LEU A 8 -15.26 -12.28 -14.94
CA LEU A 8 -14.32 -13.20 -14.27
C LEU A 8 -15.05 -14.25 -13.42
N PHE A 9 -16.33 -14.50 -13.68
CA PHE A 9 -17.19 -15.25 -12.79
C PHE A 9 -17.36 -16.71 -13.23
N TYR A 10 -16.80 -17.59 -12.39
CA TYR A 10 -17.18 -18.97 -12.11
C TYR A 10 -16.84 -20.09 -13.11
N THR A 11 -15.54 -20.38 -13.24
CA THR A 11 -15.12 -21.77 -13.13
C THR A 11 -14.03 -21.87 -12.06
N GLY A 12 -14.07 -22.89 -11.19
CA GLY A 12 -13.08 -23.06 -10.11
C GLY A 12 -11.63 -23.18 -10.60
N ARG A 13 -11.42 -23.51 -11.88
CA ARG A 13 -10.09 -23.49 -12.53
C ARG A 13 -9.48 -22.08 -12.59
N ASN A 14 -10.26 -21.08 -13.00
CA ASN A 14 -9.75 -19.72 -13.20
C ASN A 14 -9.29 -19.07 -11.89
N PHE A 15 -9.89 -19.44 -10.75
CA PHE A 15 -9.49 -18.91 -9.44
C PHE A 15 -8.10 -19.40 -9.02
N PHE A 16 -7.84 -20.71 -9.07
CA PHE A 16 -6.53 -21.24 -8.70
C PHE A 16 -5.44 -20.82 -9.67
N ASP A 17 -5.77 -20.69 -10.95
CA ASP A 17 -4.82 -20.14 -11.92
C ASP A 17 -4.45 -18.70 -11.55
N LEU A 18 -5.42 -17.83 -11.28
CA LEU A 18 -5.15 -16.45 -10.82
C LEU A 18 -4.39 -16.41 -9.50
N LEU A 19 -4.78 -17.23 -8.54
CA LEU A 19 -4.20 -17.26 -7.20
C LEU A 19 -2.73 -17.71 -7.24
N LEU A 20 -2.39 -18.74 -8.01
CA LEU A 20 -1.10 -19.43 -7.92
C LEU A 20 -0.15 -19.09 -9.07
N SER A 21 -0.67 -18.66 -10.22
CA SER A 21 0.18 -18.39 -11.39
C SER A 21 0.86 -17.03 -11.28
N PRO A 22 2.00 -16.86 -11.98
CA PRO A 22 2.52 -15.53 -12.25
C PRO A 22 1.55 -14.66 -13.05
N ALA A 23 1.59 -13.36 -12.82
CA ALA A 23 0.82 -12.38 -13.58
C ALA A 23 1.09 -12.48 -15.08
N SER A 24 2.34 -12.71 -15.48
CA SER A 24 2.72 -12.87 -16.89
C SER A 24 2.00 -14.03 -17.59
N LYS A 25 1.87 -15.18 -16.92
CA LYS A 25 1.14 -16.34 -17.45
C LYS A 25 -0.34 -16.01 -17.64
N ILE A 26 -0.95 -15.32 -16.67
CA ILE A 26 -2.35 -14.90 -16.77
C ILE A 26 -2.50 -13.94 -17.94
N LEU A 27 -1.75 -12.85 -17.97
CA LEU A 27 -1.92 -11.78 -18.95
C LEU A 27 -1.64 -12.25 -20.39
N ASN A 28 -0.62 -13.10 -20.60
CA ASN A 28 -0.33 -13.69 -21.90
C ASN A 28 -1.42 -14.66 -22.41
N ASN A 29 -2.20 -15.25 -21.51
CA ASN A 29 -3.29 -16.13 -21.92
C ASN A 29 -4.52 -15.37 -22.44
N TRP A 30 -4.70 -14.11 -22.01
CA TRP A 30 -5.92 -13.34 -22.27
C TRP A 30 -5.73 -12.15 -23.21
N PHE A 31 -4.51 -11.64 -23.34
CA PHE A 31 -4.22 -10.43 -24.11
C PHE A 31 -3.08 -10.65 -25.10
N GLU A 32 -3.12 -9.93 -26.21
CA GLU A 32 -2.09 -10.00 -27.26
C GLU A 32 -1.14 -8.80 -27.21
N GLY A 33 -1.63 -7.59 -26.92
CA GLY A 33 -0.85 -6.36 -26.96
C GLY A 33 0.03 -6.15 -25.72
N ASP A 34 1.33 -5.94 -25.93
CA ASP A 34 2.32 -5.87 -24.84
C ASP A 34 2.10 -4.66 -23.92
N VAL A 35 1.75 -3.50 -24.47
CA VAL A 35 1.45 -2.30 -23.67
C VAL A 35 0.24 -2.53 -22.75
N LEU A 36 -0.79 -3.22 -23.23
CA LEU A 36 -1.97 -3.53 -22.40
C LEU A 36 -1.61 -4.54 -21.30
N LYS A 37 -0.86 -5.59 -21.63
CA LYS A 37 -0.37 -6.56 -20.64
C LYS A 37 0.48 -5.86 -19.59
N ALA A 38 1.43 -5.02 -19.99
CA ALA A 38 2.32 -4.31 -19.10
C ALA A 38 1.55 -3.35 -18.18
N THR A 39 0.59 -2.60 -18.72
CA THR A 39 -0.30 -1.73 -17.94
C THR A 39 -1.07 -2.53 -16.87
N LEU A 40 -1.64 -3.68 -17.23
CA LEU A 40 -2.32 -4.53 -16.24
C LEU A 40 -1.33 -5.19 -15.27
N ALA A 41 -0.10 -5.47 -15.71
CA ALA A 41 0.92 -6.09 -14.89
C ALA A 41 1.43 -5.15 -13.79
N THR A 42 1.36 -3.82 -13.96
CA THR A 42 1.71 -2.88 -12.86
C THR A 42 0.79 -3.08 -11.66
N ASP A 43 -0.50 -3.31 -11.87
CA ASP A 43 -1.47 -3.59 -10.81
C ASP A 43 -1.16 -4.91 -10.08
N ALA A 44 -0.49 -5.85 -10.75
CA ALA A 44 -0.11 -7.14 -10.16
C ALA A 44 1.13 -7.06 -9.24
N VAL A 45 1.96 -6.02 -9.39
CA VAL A 45 3.24 -5.88 -8.69
C VAL A 45 3.30 -4.65 -7.79
N ILE A 46 2.25 -3.83 -7.80
CA ILE A 46 2.15 -2.62 -7.00
C ILE A 46 2.38 -2.90 -5.51
N GLY A 47 3.22 -2.10 -4.87
CA GLY A 47 3.55 -2.23 -3.44
C GLY A 47 4.35 -3.49 -3.07
N THR A 48 4.70 -4.36 -4.03
CA THR A 48 5.33 -5.66 -3.78
C THR A 48 6.75 -5.71 -4.33
N MET A 49 7.68 -6.31 -3.58
CA MET A 49 9.03 -6.64 -4.06
C MET A 49 9.03 -7.98 -4.81
N ALA A 50 8.27 -8.06 -5.91
CA ALA A 50 8.16 -9.26 -6.73
C ALA A 50 8.02 -8.89 -8.21
N GLY A 51 8.55 -9.72 -9.10
CA GLY A 51 8.39 -9.55 -10.55
C GLY A 51 7.09 -10.14 -11.09
N VAL A 52 6.77 -9.79 -12.33
CA VAL A 52 5.59 -10.30 -13.07
C VAL A 52 5.61 -11.81 -13.29
N ASN A 53 6.80 -12.43 -13.17
CA ASN A 53 7.03 -13.86 -13.32
C ASN A 53 7.01 -14.62 -11.97
N THR A 54 6.87 -13.92 -10.85
CA THR A 54 6.82 -14.55 -9.52
C THR A 54 5.51 -15.34 -9.36
N PRO A 55 5.56 -16.64 -9.01
CA PRO A 55 4.35 -17.41 -8.70
C PRO A 55 3.50 -16.73 -7.63
N GLY A 56 2.19 -16.70 -7.83
CA GLY A 56 1.25 -16.03 -6.94
C GLY A 56 1.07 -14.52 -7.18
N SER A 57 1.89 -13.88 -8.02
CA SER A 57 1.69 -12.46 -8.35
C SER A 57 0.35 -12.18 -9.06
N GLY A 58 -0.26 -13.19 -9.71
CA GLY A 58 -1.59 -13.08 -10.27
C GLY A 58 -2.69 -12.80 -9.24
N TYR A 59 -2.49 -13.14 -7.97
CA TYR A 59 -3.46 -12.88 -6.90
C TYR A 59 -3.71 -11.38 -6.71
N VAL A 60 -2.66 -10.56 -6.85
CA VAL A 60 -2.74 -9.12 -6.60
C VAL A 60 -3.68 -8.43 -7.60
N LEU A 61 -3.78 -8.94 -8.85
CA LEU A 61 -4.78 -8.51 -9.82
C LEU A 61 -6.21 -8.69 -9.29
N LEU A 62 -6.46 -9.81 -8.59
CA LEU A 62 -7.77 -10.11 -8.01
C LEU A 62 -8.01 -9.22 -6.79
N HIS A 63 -7.02 -9.06 -5.92
CA HIS A 63 -7.09 -8.20 -4.73
C HIS A 63 -7.54 -6.76 -5.05
N HIS A 64 -7.01 -6.18 -6.13
CA HIS A 64 -7.34 -4.80 -6.56
C HIS A 64 -8.78 -4.63 -7.05
N ILE A 65 -9.49 -5.71 -7.37
CA ILE A 65 -10.89 -5.67 -7.83
C ILE A 65 -11.88 -6.23 -6.80
N MET A 66 -11.41 -6.68 -5.62
CA MET A 66 -12.28 -7.21 -4.56
C MET A 66 -13.11 -6.11 -3.86
N GLY A 67 -12.70 -4.85 -3.97
CA GLY A 67 -13.33 -3.71 -3.30
C GLY A 67 -14.69 -3.31 -3.88
N GLU A 68 -15.46 -2.54 -3.10
CA GLU A 68 -16.71 -1.92 -3.53
C GLU A 68 -16.70 -0.44 -3.14
N THR A 69 -17.06 0.44 -4.08
CA THR A 69 -17.22 1.88 -3.82
C THR A 69 -18.56 2.34 -4.40
N GLY A 70 -19.38 3.01 -3.59
CA GLY A 70 -20.66 3.55 -4.04
C GLY A 70 -21.64 2.49 -4.57
N GLY A 71 -21.61 1.26 -4.03
CA GLY A 71 -22.44 0.15 -4.50
C GLY A 71 -21.91 -0.57 -5.75
N GLN A 72 -20.77 -0.15 -6.30
CA GLN A 72 -20.16 -0.74 -7.49
C GLN A 72 -18.91 -1.54 -7.12
N ARG A 73 -18.85 -2.78 -7.61
CA ARG A 73 -17.73 -3.69 -7.36
C ARG A 73 -16.57 -3.43 -8.32
N GLY A 74 -15.35 -3.53 -7.80
CA GLY A 74 -14.11 -3.43 -8.58
C GLY A 74 -13.83 -2.04 -9.13
N VAL A 75 -14.37 -0.98 -8.52
CA VAL A 75 -14.12 0.40 -8.94
C VAL A 75 -13.34 1.18 -7.90
N TRP A 76 -12.44 2.01 -8.41
CA TRP A 76 -11.68 2.99 -7.65
C TRP A 76 -12.35 4.36 -7.79
N ALA A 77 -12.29 5.16 -6.72
CA ALA A 77 -12.89 6.50 -6.72
C ALA A 77 -11.91 7.52 -6.14
N TYR A 78 -12.05 8.75 -6.62
CA TYR A 78 -11.43 9.91 -5.99
C TYR A 78 -12.35 10.42 -4.88
N VAL A 79 -11.73 10.90 -3.81
CA VAL A 79 -12.42 11.52 -2.68
C VAL A 79 -12.20 13.02 -2.76
N GLU A 80 -13.30 13.77 -2.72
CA GLU A 80 -13.25 15.23 -2.66
C GLU A 80 -12.53 15.70 -1.39
N GLY A 81 -11.62 16.67 -1.54
CA GLY A 81 -10.67 17.10 -0.51
C GLY A 81 -9.48 16.15 -0.32
N GLY A 82 -9.37 15.10 -1.12
CA GLY A 82 -8.31 14.09 -1.05
C GLY A 82 -8.50 13.03 0.04
N MET A 83 -7.52 12.12 0.17
CA MET A 83 -7.61 10.97 1.07
C MET A 83 -7.71 11.34 2.56
N GLY A 84 -7.23 12.52 2.96
CA GLY A 84 -7.38 13.03 4.33
C GLY A 84 -8.84 13.21 4.75
N SER A 85 -9.75 13.43 3.80
CA SER A 85 -11.20 13.51 4.04
C SER A 85 -11.76 12.19 4.56
N VAL A 86 -11.24 11.03 4.10
CA VAL A 86 -11.68 9.71 4.56
C VAL A 86 -11.34 9.52 6.04
N SER A 87 -10.08 9.74 6.41
CA SER A 87 -9.64 9.64 7.81
C SER A 87 -10.37 10.64 8.71
N SER A 88 -10.61 11.85 8.21
CA SER A 88 -11.38 12.88 8.93
C SER A 88 -12.85 12.47 9.15
N ALA A 89 -13.49 11.86 8.16
CA ALA A 89 -14.86 11.36 8.27
C ALA A 89 -14.96 10.22 9.30
N ILE A 90 -14.02 9.26 9.26
CA ILE A 90 -13.96 8.16 10.24
C ILE A 90 -13.74 8.72 11.66
N SER A 91 -12.83 9.68 11.82
CA SER A 91 -12.56 10.35 13.09
C SER A 91 -13.81 11.05 13.65
N LYS A 92 -14.53 11.82 12.82
CA LYS A 92 -15.79 12.48 13.22
C LYS A 92 -16.84 11.48 13.67
N ALA A 93 -17.06 10.41 12.91
CA ALA A 93 -18.02 9.37 13.28
C ALA A 93 -17.66 8.69 14.61
N ALA A 94 -16.37 8.46 14.85
CA ALA A 94 -15.90 7.91 16.12
C ALA A 94 -16.15 8.88 17.29
N LEU A 95 -15.84 10.17 17.14
CA LEU A 95 -16.10 11.19 18.15
C LEU A 95 -17.60 11.33 18.47
N GLU A 96 -18.46 11.30 17.44
CA GLU A 96 -19.93 11.29 17.60
C GLU A 96 -20.44 10.07 18.38
N ALA A 97 -19.78 8.91 18.21
CA ALA A 97 -20.05 7.70 18.98
C ALA A 97 -19.46 7.72 20.41
N GLY A 98 -18.78 8.81 20.81
CA GLY A 98 -18.20 8.97 22.15
C GLY A 98 -16.76 8.44 22.30
N VAL A 99 -16.08 8.09 21.20
CA VAL A 99 -14.66 7.71 21.23
C VAL A 99 -13.81 8.92 21.57
N GLN A 100 -12.80 8.74 22.41
CA GLN A 100 -11.75 9.72 22.63
C GLN A 100 -10.57 9.46 21.70
N ILE A 101 -10.11 10.50 21.00
CA ILE A 101 -8.95 10.44 20.11
C ILE A 101 -7.84 11.29 20.71
N VAL A 102 -6.69 10.66 20.97
CA VAL A 102 -5.51 11.33 21.51
C VAL A 102 -4.39 11.24 20.47
N THR A 103 -3.83 12.38 20.08
CA THR A 103 -2.70 12.49 19.15
C THR A 103 -1.42 12.84 19.89
N ASN A 104 -0.26 12.68 19.25
CA ASN A 104 1.05 12.85 19.89
C ASN A 104 1.23 11.96 21.13
N ALA A 105 0.59 10.78 21.12
CA ALA A 105 0.59 9.79 22.19
C ALA A 105 1.21 8.49 21.68
N GLU A 106 2.52 8.52 21.44
CA GLU A 106 3.24 7.34 20.97
C GLU A 106 3.22 6.24 22.04
N VAL A 107 2.75 5.05 21.66
CA VAL A 107 2.73 3.87 22.52
C VAL A 107 4.15 3.30 22.59
N SER A 108 4.68 3.17 23.80
CA SER A 108 6.00 2.57 24.06
C SER A 108 5.91 1.07 24.29
N GLN A 109 4.83 0.59 24.89
CA GLN A 109 4.70 -0.83 25.25
C GLN A 109 3.23 -1.26 25.43
N VAL A 110 2.92 -2.52 25.11
CA VAL A 110 1.70 -3.20 25.55
C VAL A 110 1.92 -3.78 26.94
N MET A 111 1.06 -3.41 27.89
CA MET A 111 1.14 -3.93 29.26
C MET A 111 0.49 -5.31 29.32
N VAL A 112 1.21 -6.31 29.82
CA VAL A 112 0.73 -7.69 29.92
C VAL A 112 0.97 -8.21 31.35
N ASP A 113 -0.05 -8.84 31.91
CA ASP A 113 0.01 -9.49 33.21
C ASP A 113 0.89 -10.76 33.12
N GLU A 114 2.00 -10.80 33.85
CA GLU A 114 2.96 -11.91 33.80
C GLU A 114 2.38 -13.24 34.30
N ASN A 115 1.40 -13.21 35.22
CA ASN A 115 0.82 -14.41 35.81
C ASN A 115 -0.25 -15.05 34.90
N THR A 116 -1.02 -14.22 34.20
CA THR A 116 -2.19 -14.65 33.43
C THR A 116 -1.98 -14.57 31.91
N GLY A 117 -0.94 -13.86 31.46
CA GLY A 117 -0.66 -13.60 30.04
C GLY A 117 -1.73 -12.74 29.35
N LYS A 118 -2.51 -11.98 30.13
CA LYS A 118 -3.60 -11.13 29.62
C LYS A 118 -3.14 -9.69 29.45
N VAL A 119 -3.64 -9.01 28.44
CA VAL A 119 -3.41 -7.58 28.26
C VAL A 119 -4.01 -6.79 29.43
N GLN A 120 -3.29 -5.77 29.88
CA GLN A 120 -3.70 -4.83 30.93
C GLN A 120 -3.82 -3.39 30.41
N GLY A 121 -3.42 -3.13 29.16
CA GLY A 121 -3.47 -1.80 28.55
C GLY A 121 -2.24 -1.49 27.72
N VAL A 122 -1.93 -0.20 27.60
CA VAL A 122 -0.71 0.30 26.92
C VAL A 122 -0.03 1.39 27.76
N ALA A 123 1.29 1.46 27.67
CA ALA A 123 2.09 2.55 28.20
C ALA A 123 2.53 3.46 27.04
N LEU A 124 2.56 4.77 27.28
CA LEU A 124 3.04 5.78 26.34
C LEU A 124 4.53 6.09 26.58
N VAL A 125 5.17 6.75 25.62
CA VAL A 125 6.58 7.18 25.72
C VAL A 125 6.81 8.16 26.87
N ASP A 126 5.79 8.96 27.23
CA ASP A 126 5.86 9.92 28.33
C ASP A 126 5.68 9.28 29.73
N GLY A 127 5.46 7.96 29.78
CA GLY A 127 5.23 7.21 31.02
C GLY A 127 3.77 7.12 31.45
N THR A 128 2.83 7.72 30.71
CA THR A 128 1.39 7.57 30.97
C THR A 128 0.94 6.14 30.71
N GLU A 129 0.19 5.56 31.64
CA GLU A 129 -0.40 4.22 31.51
C GLU A 129 -1.91 4.32 31.25
N LEU A 130 -2.37 3.61 30.21
CA LEU A 130 -3.78 3.52 29.83
C LEU A 130 -4.25 2.08 30.02
N HIS A 131 -5.02 1.83 31.08
CA HIS A 131 -5.49 0.48 31.40
C HIS A 131 -6.71 0.07 30.57
N SER A 132 -6.68 -1.15 30.03
CA SER A 132 -7.80 -1.77 29.33
C SER A 132 -7.69 -3.30 29.34
N SER A 133 -8.84 -3.99 29.34
CA SER A 133 -8.89 -5.45 29.18
C SER A 133 -8.94 -5.93 27.72
N VAL A 134 -8.98 -4.97 26.78
CA VAL A 134 -8.99 -5.19 25.33
C VAL A 134 -8.13 -4.13 24.65
N VAL A 135 -7.21 -4.56 23.80
CA VAL A 135 -6.36 -3.70 22.96
C VAL A 135 -6.46 -4.19 21.52
N LEU A 136 -6.78 -3.28 20.59
CA LEU A 136 -6.71 -3.55 19.16
C LEU A 136 -5.52 -2.80 18.57
N SER A 137 -4.54 -3.53 18.02
CA SER A 137 -3.39 -2.93 17.36
C SER A 137 -3.61 -2.78 15.86
N ASN A 138 -3.55 -1.54 15.38
CA ASN A 138 -3.53 -1.22 13.95
C ASN A 138 -2.10 -1.10 13.39
N ALA A 139 -1.07 -1.18 14.25
CA ALA A 139 0.32 -1.17 13.81
C ALA A 139 0.66 -2.43 12.99
N THR A 140 1.83 -2.45 12.34
CA THR A 140 2.28 -3.67 11.66
C THR A 140 2.43 -4.84 12.65
N PRO A 141 2.38 -6.10 12.17
CA PRO A 141 2.63 -7.25 13.03
C PRO A 141 4.00 -7.17 13.70
N TYR A 142 5.05 -6.76 12.98
CA TYR A 142 6.38 -6.57 13.55
C TYR A 142 6.37 -5.54 14.67
N LYS A 143 5.86 -4.32 14.42
CA LYS A 143 5.80 -3.26 15.44
C LYS A 143 5.03 -3.73 16.67
N THR A 144 3.89 -4.39 16.46
CA THR A 144 3.05 -4.89 17.56
C THR A 144 3.77 -5.95 18.39
N PHE A 145 4.27 -7.02 17.77
CA PHE A 145 4.70 -8.23 18.48
C PHE A 145 6.19 -8.28 18.79
N VAL A 146 7.02 -7.54 18.06
CA VAL A 146 8.48 -7.49 18.27
C VAL A 146 8.87 -6.29 19.12
N ASP A 147 8.28 -5.11 18.85
CA ASP A 147 8.70 -3.88 19.51
C ASP A 147 7.84 -3.54 20.74
N LEU A 148 6.51 -3.67 20.63
CA LEU A 148 5.58 -3.21 21.67
C LEU A 148 5.22 -4.28 22.71
N VAL A 149 5.14 -5.56 22.33
CA VAL A 149 4.84 -6.64 23.28
C VAL A 149 6.12 -7.07 24.01
N PRO A 150 6.11 -7.21 25.35
CA PRO A 150 7.30 -7.56 26.11
C PRO A 150 7.91 -8.89 25.67
N ALA A 151 9.24 -8.94 25.65
CA ALA A 151 9.99 -10.17 25.39
C ALA A 151 9.56 -11.28 26.36
N ASN A 152 9.52 -12.53 25.86
CA ASN A 152 9.07 -13.74 26.59
C ASN A 152 7.55 -13.89 26.83
N THR A 153 6.72 -12.94 26.38
CA THR A 153 5.25 -13.09 26.45
C THR A 153 4.70 -14.00 25.35
N LEU A 154 5.41 -14.08 24.23
CA LEU A 154 4.93 -14.73 23.02
C LEU A 154 5.60 -16.11 22.83
N PRO A 155 4.87 -17.10 22.27
CA PRO A 155 5.48 -18.34 21.83
C PRO A 155 6.61 -18.07 20.82
N GLU A 156 7.73 -18.76 20.98
CA GLU A 156 8.93 -18.57 20.16
C GLU A 156 8.64 -18.78 18.67
N GLU A 157 7.85 -19.81 18.32
CA GLU A 157 7.44 -20.09 16.93
C GLU A 157 6.65 -18.93 16.32
N PHE A 158 5.74 -18.32 17.08
CA PHE A 158 4.96 -17.17 16.61
C PHE A 158 5.86 -15.96 16.39
N LEU A 159 6.72 -15.63 17.38
CA LEU A 159 7.63 -14.50 17.27
C LEU A 159 8.63 -14.68 16.12
N CYS A 160 9.11 -15.90 15.90
CA CYS A 160 9.96 -16.24 14.75
C CYS A 160 9.22 -15.97 13.44
N ALA A 161 7.99 -16.48 13.28
CA ALA A 161 7.18 -16.25 12.09
C ALA A 161 6.96 -14.76 11.79
N ILE A 162 6.68 -13.94 12.81
CA ILE A 162 6.52 -12.49 12.65
C ILE A 162 7.83 -11.81 12.24
N LYS A 163 8.98 -12.22 12.80
CA LYS A 163 10.29 -11.64 12.49
C LYS A 163 10.80 -12.02 11.09
N THR A 164 10.47 -13.22 10.62
CA THR A 164 10.92 -13.73 9.31
C THR A 164 9.95 -13.42 8.17
N ALA A 165 8.76 -12.87 8.48
CA ALA A 165 7.83 -12.42 7.46
C ALA A 165 8.48 -11.36 6.55
N ASP A 166 8.09 -11.36 5.28
CA ASP A 166 8.61 -10.40 4.33
C ASP A 166 7.92 -9.03 4.50
N TYR A 167 8.70 -8.03 4.93
CA TYR A 167 8.27 -6.63 5.01
C TYR A 167 8.92 -5.77 3.94
N SER A 168 9.54 -6.38 2.92
CA SER A 168 10.22 -5.64 1.87
C SER A 168 9.23 -4.75 1.13
N SER A 169 9.52 -3.46 1.09
CA SER A 169 8.85 -2.51 0.20
C SER A 169 9.71 -2.22 -1.01
N ALA A 170 9.02 -1.95 -2.11
CA ALA A 170 9.62 -1.58 -3.37
C ALA A 170 9.08 -0.24 -3.87
N THR A 171 8.51 0.61 -3.00
CA THR A 171 7.74 1.77 -3.46
C THR A 171 8.25 3.09 -2.90
N THR A 172 8.31 4.09 -3.79
CA THR A 172 8.49 5.50 -3.44
C THR A 172 7.28 6.30 -3.92
N LYS A 173 6.75 7.17 -3.05
CA LYS A 173 5.72 8.15 -3.44
C LYS A 173 6.38 9.49 -3.71
N ILE A 174 6.04 10.13 -4.83
CA ILE A 174 6.45 11.50 -5.12
C ILE A 174 5.19 12.34 -5.37
N ASN A 175 4.97 13.36 -4.55
CA ASN A 175 3.89 14.32 -4.71
C ASN A 175 4.45 15.56 -5.40
N VAL A 176 3.93 15.92 -6.57
CA VAL A 176 4.50 16.96 -7.43
C VAL A 176 3.47 18.07 -7.63
N ALA A 177 3.87 19.31 -7.36
CA ALA A 177 3.11 20.50 -7.72
C ALA A 177 3.62 21.01 -9.08
N VAL A 178 2.72 21.21 -10.03
CA VAL A 178 3.04 21.70 -11.38
C VAL A 178 2.20 22.92 -11.74
N ASN A 179 2.75 23.79 -12.59
CA ASN A 179 2.07 24.98 -13.11
C ASN A 179 1.35 24.76 -14.45
N ALA A 180 1.40 23.54 -14.99
CA ALA A 180 0.72 23.14 -16.21
C ALA A 180 0.47 21.63 -16.22
N LEU A 181 -0.62 21.18 -16.85
CA LEU A 181 -0.87 19.75 -17.06
C LEU A 181 0.12 19.13 -18.05
N PRO A 182 0.55 17.86 -17.84
CA PRO A 182 1.43 17.15 -18.76
C PRO A 182 0.76 16.96 -20.12
N GLN A 183 1.48 17.31 -21.19
CA GLN A 183 0.95 17.24 -22.55
C GLN A 183 1.48 16.03 -23.32
N PHE A 184 0.71 14.94 -23.31
CA PHE A 184 1.13 13.69 -23.93
C PHE A 184 1.20 13.78 -25.46
N ARG A 185 2.33 13.36 -26.04
CA ARG A 185 2.59 13.43 -27.49
C ARG A 185 1.53 12.75 -28.36
N CYS A 186 0.88 11.70 -27.83
CA CYS A 186 -0.14 10.95 -28.56
C CYS A 186 -1.51 11.67 -28.63
N CYS A 187 -1.74 12.70 -27.81
CA CYS A 187 -2.99 13.44 -27.76
C CYS A 187 -2.96 14.66 -28.68
N LYS A 188 -3.92 14.75 -29.62
CA LYS A 188 -3.96 15.81 -30.64
C LYS A 188 -4.75 17.06 -30.23
N ASN A 189 -5.66 16.93 -29.25
CA ASN A 189 -6.57 17.99 -28.80
C ASN A 189 -6.38 18.25 -27.31
N ILE A 190 -5.34 19.00 -26.99
CA ILE A 190 -4.95 19.33 -25.62
C ILE A 190 -5.96 20.30 -25.02
N ASN A 191 -6.61 19.92 -23.92
CA ASN A 191 -7.40 20.83 -23.10
C ASN A 191 -6.54 21.33 -21.92
N PRO A 192 -6.29 22.66 -21.81
CA PRO A 192 -5.56 23.22 -20.67
C PRO A 192 -6.21 22.93 -19.30
N GLU A 193 -7.53 22.71 -19.27
CA GLU A 193 -8.28 22.37 -18.04
C GLU A 193 -8.27 20.88 -17.69
N GLY A 194 -7.72 20.05 -18.57
CA GLY A 194 -7.69 18.60 -18.47
C GLY A 194 -8.68 17.89 -19.40
N GLY A 195 -8.31 16.68 -19.78
CA GLY A 195 -9.06 15.81 -20.70
C GLY A 195 -9.10 14.37 -20.17
N PRO A 196 -9.77 13.44 -20.89
CA PRO A 196 -9.88 12.05 -20.47
C PRO A 196 -8.54 11.37 -20.13
N GLU A 197 -7.47 11.73 -20.83
CA GLU A 197 -6.10 11.29 -20.61
C GLU A 197 -5.51 11.71 -19.24
N HIS A 198 -6.12 12.68 -18.56
CA HIS A 198 -5.70 13.19 -17.26
C HIS A 198 -6.57 12.67 -16.09
N MET A 199 -7.64 11.94 -16.38
CA MET A 199 -8.67 11.55 -15.39
C MET A 199 -8.51 10.12 -14.84
N GLY A 200 -7.57 9.34 -15.39
CA GLY A 200 -7.32 7.96 -14.99
C GLY A 200 -5.97 7.76 -14.31
N THR A 201 -5.55 6.50 -14.19
CA THR A 201 -4.16 6.13 -13.92
C THR A 201 -3.37 6.15 -15.22
N ILE A 202 -2.16 6.69 -15.17
CA ILE A 202 -1.27 6.86 -16.32
C ILE A 202 0.00 6.08 -15.99
N HIS A 203 0.29 5.06 -16.80
CA HIS A 203 1.41 4.14 -16.56
C HIS A 203 2.56 4.51 -17.49
N ILE A 204 3.74 4.78 -16.92
CA ILE A 204 4.93 5.25 -17.62
C ILE A 204 6.10 4.32 -17.28
N GLY A 205 6.92 3.96 -18.27
CA GLY A 205 8.03 3.01 -18.08
C GLY A 205 7.55 1.56 -17.93
N SER A 206 6.45 1.24 -18.60
CA SER A 206 5.79 -0.07 -18.58
C SER A 206 5.24 -0.38 -19.97
N GLU A 207 6.11 -0.36 -20.99
CA GLU A 207 5.73 -0.64 -22.37
C GLU A 207 5.65 -2.14 -22.64
N SER A 208 6.38 -2.94 -21.84
CA SER A 208 6.39 -4.40 -21.87
C SER A 208 6.49 -5.00 -20.46
N MET A 209 6.09 -6.26 -20.29
CA MET A 209 6.25 -6.96 -19.00
C MET A 209 7.72 -7.25 -18.69
N GLU A 210 8.55 -7.35 -19.73
CA GLU A 210 9.99 -7.53 -19.66
C GLU A 210 10.67 -6.33 -19.00
N GLU A 211 10.26 -5.10 -19.30
CA GLU A 211 10.77 -3.89 -18.66
C GLU A 211 10.45 -3.86 -17.16
N ILE A 212 9.23 -4.26 -16.78
CA ILE A 212 8.82 -4.37 -15.37
C ILE A 212 9.68 -5.42 -14.65
N ASP A 213 9.96 -6.55 -15.30
CA ASP A 213 10.80 -7.62 -14.74
C ASP A 213 12.28 -7.21 -14.62
N ILE A 214 12.80 -6.39 -15.55
CA ILE A 214 14.14 -5.79 -15.44
C ILE A 214 14.20 -4.85 -14.24
N ALA A 215 13.23 -3.95 -14.09
CA ALA A 215 13.16 -3.03 -12.95
C ALA A 215 13.09 -3.78 -11.60
N TYR A 216 12.33 -4.87 -11.54
CA TYR A 216 12.33 -5.78 -10.39
C TYR A 216 13.72 -6.36 -10.09
N LYS A 217 14.41 -6.91 -11.10
CA LYS A 217 15.74 -7.52 -10.93
C LYS A 217 16.77 -6.51 -10.42
N GLU A 218 16.71 -5.26 -10.89
CA GLU A 218 17.57 -4.18 -10.40
C GLU A 218 17.30 -3.90 -8.91
N ALA A 219 16.02 -3.78 -8.51
CA ALA A 219 15.64 -3.56 -7.11
C ALA A 219 15.97 -4.75 -6.20
N ALA A 220 15.81 -5.98 -6.69
CA ALA A 220 16.25 -7.18 -5.98
C ALA A 220 17.78 -7.20 -5.78
N GLY A 221 18.54 -6.59 -6.70
CA GLY A 221 19.98 -6.32 -6.55
C GLY A 221 20.32 -5.13 -5.64
N GLY A 222 19.32 -4.45 -5.08
CA GLY A 222 19.48 -3.29 -4.21
C GLY A 222 19.65 -1.96 -4.95
N PHE A 223 19.33 -1.87 -6.24
CA PHE A 223 19.41 -0.64 -7.03
C PHE A 223 18.01 -0.12 -7.34
N SER A 224 17.78 1.20 -7.24
CA SER A 224 16.57 1.80 -7.79
C SER A 224 16.55 1.62 -9.31
N SER A 225 15.40 1.26 -9.88
CA SER A 225 15.26 0.99 -11.31
C SER A 225 15.84 2.10 -12.21
N THR A 226 16.57 1.70 -13.26
CA THR A 226 17.18 2.62 -14.22
C THR A 226 16.14 3.28 -15.11
N ARG A 227 15.09 2.55 -15.47
CA ARG A 227 13.87 3.07 -16.09
C ARG A 227 12.71 2.85 -15.10
N PRO A 228 12.31 3.89 -14.33
CA PRO A 228 11.29 3.73 -13.30
C PRO A 228 9.93 3.28 -13.84
N VAL A 229 9.28 2.35 -13.12
CA VAL A 229 7.88 1.96 -13.37
C VAL A 229 7.01 2.90 -12.56
N ILE A 230 6.32 3.82 -13.24
CA ILE A 230 5.57 4.92 -12.61
C ILE A 230 4.08 4.75 -12.89
N GLU A 231 3.29 4.69 -11.82
CA GLU A 231 1.86 4.98 -11.87
C GLU A 231 1.63 6.44 -11.48
N MET A 232 1.06 7.21 -12.41
CA MET A 232 0.79 8.64 -12.25
C MET A 232 -0.72 8.90 -12.21
N THR A 233 -1.14 9.76 -11.27
CA THR A 233 -2.51 10.27 -11.20
C THR A 233 -2.52 11.78 -11.02
N ILE A 234 -3.57 12.44 -11.52
CA ILE A 234 -3.72 13.90 -11.47
C ILE A 234 -5.05 14.25 -10.79
N PRO A 235 -5.17 14.05 -9.47
CA PRO A 235 -6.43 14.22 -8.76
C PRO A 235 -7.00 15.65 -8.90
N SER A 236 -6.15 16.65 -9.04
CA SER A 236 -6.54 18.06 -9.20
C SER A 236 -7.31 18.38 -10.49
N VAL A 237 -7.34 17.47 -11.46
CA VAL A 237 -8.22 17.60 -12.63
C VAL A 237 -9.67 17.28 -12.26
N LEU A 238 -9.88 16.35 -11.34
CA LEU A 238 -11.19 15.90 -10.87
C LEU A 238 -11.68 16.70 -9.67
N ASP A 239 -10.76 17.11 -8.80
CA ASP A 239 -11.04 17.83 -7.57
C ASP A 239 -10.25 19.15 -7.54
N LYS A 240 -10.95 20.26 -7.77
CA LYS A 240 -10.34 21.60 -7.80
C LYS A 240 -10.07 22.15 -6.39
N THR A 241 -10.47 21.45 -5.32
CA THR A 241 -10.28 21.93 -3.94
C THR A 241 -8.86 21.69 -3.40
N ILE A 242 -8.08 20.84 -4.07
CA ILE A 242 -6.74 20.41 -3.62
C ILE A 242 -5.58 21.12 -4.33
N SER A 243 -5.86 22.10 -5.21
CA SER A 243 -4.83 22.92 -5.86
C SER A 243 -5.30 24.35 -6.13
N PRO A 244 -4.38 25.34 -6.17
CA PRO A 244 -4.71 26.69 -6.63
C PRO A 244 -5.15 26.72 -8.10
N PRO A 245 -5.91 27.74 -8.54
CA PRO A 245 -6.27 27.91 -9.96
C PRO A 245 -5.05 27.92 -10.88
N GLY A 246 -5.12 27.15 -11.97
CA GLY A 246 -4.03 27.03 -12.94
C GLY A 246 -2.82 26.21 -12.47
N GLN A 247 -2.89 25.59 -11.28
CA GLN A 247 -1.87 24.68 -10.76
C GLN A 247 -2.48 23.31 -10.49
N HIS A 248 -1.63 22.29 -10.53
CA HIS A 248 -2.05 20.91 -10.41
C HIS A 248 -1.17 20.13 -9.44
N VAL A 249 -1.80 19.19 -8.74
CA VAL A 249 -1.12 18.15 -7.96
C VAL A 249 -1.11 16.88 -8.78
N ILE A 250 0.10 16.32 -8.93
CA ILE A 250 0.39 15.06 -9.60
C ILE A 250 1.01 14.11 -8.59
N ASN A 251 0.48 12.91 -8.53
CA ASN A 251 0.94 11.87 -7.63
C ASN A 251 1.64 10.79 -8.43
N LEU A 252 2.92 10.57 -8.16
CA LEU A 252 3.72 9.47 -8.74
C LEU A 252 3.88 8.38 -7.69
N PHE A 253 3.43 7.18 -8.02
CA PHE A 253 3.71 5.97 -7.27
C PHE A 253 4.72 5.16 -8.08
N VAL A 254 5.97 5.12 -7.59
CA VAL A 254 7.10 4.56 -8.33
C VAL A 254 7.49 3.23 -7.72
N GLN A 255 7.48 2.18 -8.53
CA GLN A 255 7.80 0.81 -8.13
C GLN A 255 9.31 0.52 -8.33
N TYR A 256 9.78 -0.49 -7.60
CA TYR A 256 11.15 -1.00 -7.60
C TYR A 256 12.19 0.00 -7.07
N THR A 257 11.89 0.56 -5.91
CA THR A 257 12.81 1.33 -5.07
C THR A 257 13.06 0.58 -3.75
N PRO A 258 14.17 -0.14 -3.59
CA PRO A 258 14.40 -0.95 -2.39
C PRO A 258 14.64 -0.08 -1.15
N TYR A 259 14.24 -0.58 0.02
CA TYR A 259 14.42 0.12 1.31
C TYR A 259 15.87 0.50 1.59
N LYS A 260 16.79 -0.44 1.33
CA LYS A 260 18.24 -0.23 1.42
C LYS A 260 18.84 -0.28 0.04
N LEU A 261 19.53 0.79 -0.34
CA LEU A 261 20.30 0.84 -1.58
C LEU A 261 21.64 0.10 -1.40
N SER A 262 22.08 -0.60 -2.45
CA SER A 262 23.43 -1.19 -2.54
C SER A 262 24.50 -0.10 -2.64
N GLU A 263 24.17 1.02 -3.27
CA GLU A 263 25.03 2.20 -3.41
C GLU A 263 24.27 3.48 -3.02
N GLY A 264 24.91 4.36 -2.25
CA GLY A 264 24.29 5.58 -1.73
C GLY A 264 23.28 5.30 -0.61
N SER A 265 22.43 6.31 -0.33
CA SER A 265 21.41 6.23 0.72
C SER A 265 20.23 7.13 0.41
N TRP A 266 19.02 6.70 0.74
CA TRP A 266 17.83 7.56 0.68
C TRP A 266 17.88 8.77 1.62
N GLN A 267 18.82 8.78 2.59
CA GLN A 267 19.08 9.94 3.44
C GLN A 267 19.94 11.01 2.75
N ASP A 268 20.60 10.67 1.64
CA ASP A 268 21.40 11.62 0.87
C ASP A 268 20.48 12.46 -0.06
N PRO A 269 20.40 13.80 0.14
CA PRO A 269 19.59 14.66 -0.71
C PRO A 269 19.96 14.60 -2.20
N ALA A 270 21.22 14.34 -2.54
CA ALA A 270 21.67 14.23 -3.92
C ALA A 270 21.14 12.95 -4.60
N VAL A 271 21.15 11.81 -3.90
CA VAL A 271 20.56 10.55 -4.37
C VAL A 271 19.06 10.73 -4.59
N ARG A 272 18.38 11.35 -3.62
CA ARG A 272 16.94 11.63 -3.70
C ARG A 272 16.59 12.49 -4.91
N LYS A 273 17.30 13.60 -5.08
CA LYS A 273 17.10 14.54 -6.19
C LYS A 273 17.35 13.87 -7.54
N SER A 274 18.45 13.12 -7.66
CA SER A 274 18.79 12.37 -8.88
C SER A 274 17.70 11.36 -9.27
N PHE A 275 17.12 10.66 -8.29
CA PHE A 275 16.03 9.73 -8.56
C PHE A 275 14.73 10.43 -9.00
N ALA A 276 14.36 11.54 -8.35
CA ALA A 276 13.19 12.34 -8.77
C ALA A 276 13.38 12.92 -10.19
N GLU A 277 14.55 13.46 -10.49
CA GLU A 277 14.89 13.98 -11.83
C GLU A 277 14.84 12.88 -12.90
N ARG A 278 15.24 11.65 -12.57
CA ARG A 278 15.10 10.48 -13.46
C ARG A 278 13.64 10.18 -13.77
N CYS A 279 12.76 10.21 -12.77
CA CYS A 279 11.32 10.02 -12.96
C CYS A 279 10.74 11.12 -13.85
N PHE A 280 11.11 12.39 -13.60
CA PHE A 280 10.60 13.53 -14.37
C PHE A 280 11.10 13.51 -15.82
N SER A 281 12.37 13.15 -16.02
CA SER A 281 12.97 13.00 -17.35
C SER A 281 12.29 11.89 -18.15
N LEU A 282 11.95 10.77 -17.49
CA LEU A 282 11.17 9.71 -18.13
C LEU A 282 9.78 10.22 -18.53
N ILE A 283 9.10 10.99 -17.68
CA ILE A 283 7.80 11.59 -18.02
C ILE A 283 7.94 12.56 -19.21
N ASP A 284 9.01 13.34 -19.31
CA ASP A 284 9.29 14.23 -20.46
C ASP A 284 9.39 13.50 -21.81
N GLU A 285 9.78 12.22 -21.82
CA GLU A 285 9.77 11.40 -23.04
C GLU A 285 8.35 11.30 -23.63
N TYR A 286 7.32 11.21 -22.77
CA TYR A 286 5.92 11.06 -23.15
C TYR A 286 5.15 12.38 -23.16
N ALA A 287 5.47 13.27 -22.23
CA ALA A 287 4.84 14.57 -22.01
C ALA A 287 5.92 15.67 -21.91
N PRO A 288 6.43 16.17 -23.05
CA PRO A 288 7.49 17.17 -23.08
C PRO A 288 7.16 18.39 -22.21
N HIS A 289 8.20 18.94 -21.57
CA HIS A 289 8.12 20.11 -20.68
C HIS A 289 7.47 19.85 -19.32
N PHE A 290 7.19 18.59 -18.97
CA PHE A 290 6.74 18.21 -17.64
C PHE A 290 7.74 18.67 -16.57
N SER A 291 9.03 18.35 -16.70
CA SER A 291 10.02 18.71 -15.69
C SER A 291 10.12 20.23 -15.47
N SER A 292 10.01 21.01 -16.54
CA SER A 292 10.00 22.48 -16.47
C SER A 292 8.73 23.07 -15.86
N SER A 293 7.64 22.30 -15.78
CA SER A 293 6.40 22.73 -15.13
C SER A 293 6.41 22.54 -13.62
N VAL A 294 7.37 21.76 -13.09
CA VAL A 294 7.47 21.44 -11.66
C VAL A 294 7.79 22.70 -10.85
N ILE A 295 6.87 23.04 -9.95
CA ILE A 295 7.02 24.12 -8.96
C ILE A 295 7.82 23.60 -7.76
N GLY A 296 7.52 22.37 -7.34
CA GLY A 296 8.13 21.69 -6.21
C GLY A 296 7.60 20.27 -6.08
N TYR A 297 8.29 19.46 -5.27
CA TYR A 297 7.85 18.11 -4.98
C TYR A 297 8.23 17.71 -3.55
N ASP A 298 7.47 16.77 -3.02
CA ASP A 298 7.79 15.99 -1.82
C ASP A 298 8.00 14.53 -2.23
N MET A 299 8.87 13.82 -1.52
CA MET A 299 9.17 12.41 -1.80
C MET A 299 9.21 11.62 -0.50
N LEU A 300 8.51 10.49 -0.49
CA LEU A 300 8.45 9.52 0.59
C LEU A 300 9.01 8.19 0.09
N THR A 301 10.28 7.93 0.41
CA THR A 301 10.98 6.66 0.11
C THR A 301 10.60 5.59 1.14
N PRO A 302 10.93 4.30 0.95
CA PRO A 302 10.52 3.27 1.92
C PRO A 302 10.96 3.54 3.37
N PRO A 303 12.19 4.03 3.66
CA PRO A 303 12.54 4.45 5.02
C PRO A 303 11.73 5.64 5.55
N ASP A 304 11.27 6.54 4.68
CA ASP A 304 10.37 7.63 5.08
C ASP A 304 8.97 7.09 5.41
N LEU A 305 8.45 6.16 4.60
CA LEU A 305 7.17 5.51 4.85
C LEU A 305 7.15 4.77 6.19
N GLU A 306 8.26 4.11 6.54
CA GLU A 306 8.42 3.48 7.85
C GLU A 306 8.43 4.51 8.98
N ARG A 307 9.20 5.58 8.85
CA ARG A 307 9.35 6.61 9.88
C ARG A 307 8.07 7.41 10.10
N GLU A 308 7.42 7.88 9.03
CA GLU A 308 6.27 8.79 9.12
C GLU A 308 4.97 8.04 9.45
N PHE A 309 4.82 6.79 8.99
CA PHE A 309 3.55 6.05 9.11
C PHE A 309 3.66 4.76 9.93
N GLY A 310 4.85 4.41 10.44
CA GLY A 310 5.07 3.16 11.18
C GLY A 310 5.01 1.90 10.31
N LEU A 311 5.20 2.03 8.99
CA LEU A 311 5.14 0.92 8.04
C LEU A 311 6.46 0.15 8.03
N THR A 312 6.57 -0.93 8.79
CA THR A 312 7.77 -1.80 8.80
C THR A 312 8.23 -2.16 7.38
N GLY A 313 9.52 -1.95 7.11
CA GLY A 313 10.19 -2.09 5.82
C GLY A 313 9.70 -1.12 4.73
N GLY A 314 8.87 -0.13 5.09
CA GLY A 314 8.16 0.77 4.19
C GLY A 314 6.99 0.10 3.44
N ASN A 315 6.54 -1.08 3.87
CA ASN A 315 5.58 -1.87 3.11
C ASN A 315 4.14 -1.43 3.42
N ILE A 316 3.47 -0.88 2.40
CA ILE A 316 2.13 -0.28 2.50
C ILE A 316 1.02 -1.28 2.86
N PHE A 317 1.30 -2.59 2.76
CA PHE A 317 0.36 -3.63 3.14
C PHE A 317 0.63 -4.19 4.55
N HIS A 318 1.58 -3.62 5.31
CA HIS A 318 2.05 -4.10 6.62
C HIS A 318 2.70 -5.48 6.55
N GLY A 319 3.36 -5.79 5.43
CA GLY A 319 3.93 -7.08 5.10
C GLY A 319 3.44 -7.56 3.74
N ALA A 320 4.31 -8.27 3.03
CA ALA A 320 4.07 -8.78 1.69
C ALA A 320 2.77 -9.58 1.60
N MET A 321 2.25 -9.65 0.38
CA MET A 321 1.02 -10.36 0.04
C MET A 321 1.32 -11.55 -0.88
N GLY A 322 2.34 -12.31 -0.51
CA GLY A 322 2.69 -13.59 -1.14
C GLY A 322 1.79 -14.73 -0.66
N LEU A 323 1.84 -15.88 -1.33
CA LEU A 323 1.04 -17.05 -0.95
C LEU A 323 1.33 -17.56 0.47
N ASP A 324 2.55 -17.33 0.94
CA ASP A 324 3.04 -17.64 2.28
C ASP A 324 2.59 -16.64 3.37
N SER A 325 1.97 -15.53 2.98
CA SER A 325 1.60 -14.40 3.84
C SER A 325 0.15 -13.93 3.63
N LEU A 326 -0.69 -14.79 3.04
CA LEU A 326 -2.10 -14.56 2.76
C LEU A 326 -3.01 -15.60 3.43
N PHE A 327 -4.31 -15.28 3.47
CA PHE A 327 -5.35 -16.15 4.03
C PHE A 327 -5.01 -16.64 5.45
N LEU A 328 -4.96 -17.96 5.64
CA LEU A 328 -4.71 -18.61 6.92
C LEU A 328 -3.29 -18.37 7.46
N MET A 329 -2.39 -17.85 6.61
CA MET A 329 -1.00 -17.55 6.95
C MET A 329 -0.80 -16.12 7.46
N ARG A 330 -1.83 -15.26 7.40
CA ARG A 330 -1.72 -13.83 7.77
C ARG A 330 -2.38 -13.55 9.13
N PRO A 331 -1.68 -12.93 10.11
CA PRO A 331 -0.28 -12.51 10.11
C PRO A 331 0.71 -13.67 10.27
N ALA A 332 0.26 -14.79 10.84
CA ALA A 332 1.02 -16.02 10.97
C ALA A 332 0.08 -17.23 10.97
N LYS A 333 0.61 -18.41 10.59
CA LYS A 333 -0.14 -19.66 10.61
C LYS A 333 -0.70 -19.94 12.01
N GLY A 334 -1.99 -20.26 12.08
CA GLY A 334 -2.68 -20.55 13.35
C GLY A 334 -3.16 -19.31 14.12
N TRP A 335 -2.89 -18.10 13.62
CA TRP A 335 -3.25 -16.83 14.25
C TRP A 335 -3.96 -15.87 13.28
N SER A 336 -4.69 -16.41 12.29
CA SER A 336 -5.36 -15.66 11.23
C SER A 336 -6.80 -15.23 11.56
N ASP A 337 -7.27 -15.51 12.78
CA ASP A 337 -8.61 -15.19 13.28
C ASP A 337 -8.64 -13.91 14.13
N TYR A 338 -7.70 -12.98 13.89
CA TYR A 338 -7.55 -11.67 14.55
C TYR A 338 -7.12 -11.72 16.03
N ARG A 339 -7.25 -12.87 16.69
CA ARG A 339 -6.73 -13.11 18.04
C ARG A 339 -5.21 -13.28 18.00
N THR A 340 -4.58 -13.05 19.15
CA THR A 340 -3.13 -13.16 19.31
C THR A 340 -2.79 -14.04 20.50
N PRO A 341 -1.52 -14.48 20.66
CA PRO A 341 -1.12 -15.26 21.84
C PRO A 341 -1.37 -14.53 23.16
N VAL A 342 -1.42 -13.20 23.16
CA VAL A 342 -1.76 -12.37 24.33
C VAL A 342 -3.27 -12.21 24.40
N LYS A 343 -3.88 -12.77 25.45
CA LYS A 343 -5.34 -12.72 25.62
C LYS A 343 -5.82 -11.28 25.78
N GLY A 344 -6.78 -10.88 24.95
CA GLY A 344 -7.32 -9.52 24.92
C GLY A 344 -6.57 -8.55 24.00
N LEU A 345 -5.44 -8.96 23.40
CA LEU A 345 -4.78 -8.23 22.33
C LEU A 345 -5.22 -8.80 20.97
N TYR A 346 -5.65 -7.92 20.07
CA TYR A 346 -6.14 -8.24 18.73
C TYR A 346 -5.38 -7.45 17.67
N LEU A 347 -5.20 -8.03 16.49
CA LEU A 347 -4.63 -7.32 15.33
C LEU A 347 -5.75 -6.87 14.39
N CYS A 348 -5.82 -5.57 14.09
CA CYS A 348 -6.93 -4.98 13.33
C CYS A 348 -6.50 -4.18 12.09
N GLY A 349 -5.20 -4.08 11.81
CA GLY A 349 -4.67 -3.38 10.64
C GLY A 349 -4.42 -4.24 9.41
N SER A 350 -3.82 -3.66 8.37
CA SER A 350 -3.50 -4.31 7.08
C SER A 350 -2.64 -5.58 7.22
N GLY A 351 -1.97 -5.76 8.35
CA GLY A 351 -1.21 -6.96 8.69
C GLY A 351 -2.08 -8.17 9.02
N ALA A 352 -3.38 -7.98 9.25
CA ALA A 352 -4.37 -9.04 9.42
C ALA A 352 -5.08 -9.34 8.08
N HIS A 353 -5.71 -10.51 7.99
CA HIS A 353 -6.56 -10.88 6.86
C HIS A 353 -7.73 -9.86 6.70
N PRO A 354 -8.15 -9.49 5.47
CA PRO A 354 -7.72 -9.96 4.15
C PRO A 354 -6.41 -9.40 3.60
N GLY A 355 -5.81 -8.38 4.24
CA GLY A 355 -4.60 -7.72 3.78
C GLY A 355 -4.78 -6.21 3.67
N GLY A 356 -3.82 -5.56 3.01
CA GLY A 356 -3.80 -4.10 2.93
C GLY A 356 -4.65 -3.49 1.81
N GLY A 357 -4.68 -2.16 1.80
CA GLY A 357 -5.59 -1.35 0.99
C GLY A 357 -6.62 -0.61 1.84
N VAL A 358 -7.25 0.43 1.27
CA VAL A 358 -8.22 1.29 1.99
C VAL A 358 -9.62 0.65 1.99
N MET A 359 -9.74 -0.58 2.50
CA MET A 359 -10.99 -1.35 2.50
C MET A 359 -11.69 -1.45 3.86
N GLY A 360 -10.97 -1.22 4.97
CA GLY A 360 -11.52 -1.29 6.34
C GLY A 360 -11.91 -2.70 6.84
N ALA A 361 -11.79 -3.74 6.01
CA ALA A 361 -12.19 -5.10 6.35
C ALA A 361 -11.40 -5.70 7.55
N PRO A 362 -10.06 -5.58 7.66
CA PRO A 362 -9.35 -6.11 8.83
C PRO A 362 -9.86 -5.52 10.15
N GLY A 363 -10.09 -4.20 10.18
CA GLY A 363 -10.60 -3.49 11.35
C GLY A 363 -12.01 -3.93 11.73
N ARG A 364 -12.91 -4.00 10.74
CA ARG A 364 -14.29 -4.48 10.94
C ARG A 364 -14.33 -5.91 11.48
N ASN A 365 -13.53 -6.81 10.90
CA ASN A 365 -13.54 -8.22 11.27
C ASN A 365 -12.95 -8.43 12.68
N ALA A 366 -11.85 -7.76 13.01
CA ALA A 366 -11.29 -7.79 14.36
C ALA A 366 -12.29 -7.26 15.41
N ALA A 367 -12.99 -6.16 15.10
CA ALA A 367 -14.02 -5.63 15.99
C ALA A 367 -15.17 -6.62 16.23
N ALA A 368 -15.62 -7.34 15.19
CA ALA A 368 -16.63 -8.39 15.35
C ALA A 368 -16.16 -9.53 16.27
N VAL A 369 -14.90 -9.98 16.10
CA VAL A 369 -14.29 -10.98 16.96
C VAL A 369 -14.20 -10.52 18.42
N VAL A 370 -13.80 -9.27 18.65
CA VAL A 370 -13.78 -8.67 19.99
C VAL A 370 -15.18 -8.69 20.62
N LEU A 371 -16.21 -8.29 19.88
CA LEU A 371 -17.58 -8.26 20.39
C LEU A 371 -18.08 -9.66 20.77
N ASP A 372 -17.72 -10.70 20.02
CA ASP A 372 -18.12 -12.06 20.35
C ASP A 372 -17.34 -12.60 21.56
N ASP A 373 -16.05 -12.31 21.68
CA ASP A 373 -15.25 -12.66 22.85
C ASP A 373 -15.74 -11.95 24.13
N LEU A 374 -16.23 -10.71 24.01
CA LEU A 374 -16.80 -9.96 25.13
C LEU A 374 -18.15 -10.52 25.60
N LYS A 375 -18.97 -11.10 24.71
CA LYS A 375 -20.23 -11.77 25.09
C LYS A 375 -19.99 -13.12 25.78
N ALA A 376 -18.86 -13.77 25.49
CA ALA A 376 -18.50 -15.07 26.04
C ALA A 376 -17.83 -14.98 27.43
N ARG A 377 -17.54 -13.75 27.90
CA ARG A 377 -17.08 -13.46 29.26
C ARG A 377 -18.30 -13.28 30.18
#